data_AF-A0A318NBE0-F1
#
_entry.id   AF-A0A318NBE0-F1
#
_cell.length_a   1.000
_cell.length_b   1.000
_cell.length_c   1.000
_cell.angle_alpha   90.00
_cell.angle_beta   90.00
_cell.angle_gamma   90.00
#
_symmetry.space_group_name_H-M   'P 1'
#
loop_
_entity.id
_entity.type
_entity.pdbx_description
1 polymer ?
#
loop_
_entity_poly.entity_id
_entity_poly.type
_entity_poly.pdbx_seq_one_letter_code
_entity_poly.pdbx_strand_id
1 'polypeptide(L)' 'MKTVIDLDDELLDRARRELGTKSKKDTIHAALRLVAERSVRAQAVRELLSIDQDWTGLLEDDKTPRGEQNAA' A
#
# COMPACT_ATOMS: atom_id res chain seq x y z
N MET A 1 -11.33 17.33 21.74
CA MET A 1 -12.59 16.69 22.20
C MET A 1 -12.23 15.55 23.13
N LYS A 2 -12.96 15.37 24.24
CA LYS A 2 -12.86 14.16 25.07
C LYS A 2 -14.12 13.34 24.81
N THR A 3 -13.94 12.06 24.57
CA THR A 3 -15.03 11.11 24.36
C THR A 3 -14.83 9.97 25.35
N VAL A 4 -15.90 9.59 26.04
CA VAL A 4 -15.90 8.41 26.89
C VAL A 4 -16.43 7.26 26.04
N ILE A 5 -15.63 6.22 25.89
CA ILE A 5 -15.98 5.00 25.17
C ILE A 5 -15.52 3.82 26.01
N ASP A 6 -16.28 2.73 25.98
CA ASP A 6 -15.81 1.45 26.49
C ASP A 6 -14.84 0.85 25.48
N LEU A 7 -13.73 0.33 26.00
CA LEU A 7 -12.65 -0.22 25.19
C LEU A 7 -12.14 -1.50 25.82
N ASP A 8 -11.97 -2.52 25.00
CA ASP A 8 -11.35 -3.77 25.40
C ASP A 8 -9.86 -3.53 25.71
N ASP A 9 -9.49 -3.68 26.97
CA ASP A 9 -8.14 -3.42 27.45
C ASP A 9 -7.11 -4.46 26.95
N GLU A 10 -7.53 -5.70 26.65
CA GLU A 10 -6.64 -6.72 26.09
C GLU A 10 -6.30 -6.40 24.64
N LEU A 11 -7.31 -6.02 23.83
CA LEU A 11 -7.09 -5.58 22.46
C LEU A 11 -6.21 -4.33 22.43
N LEU A 12 -6.43 -3.40 23.36
CA LEU A 12 -5.63 -2.19 23.46
C LEU A 12 -4.18 -2.49 23.82
N ASP A 13 -3.92 -3.40 24.76
CA ASP A 13 -2.54 -3.76 25.11
C ASP A 13 -1.83 -4.47 23.96
N ARG A 14 -2.53 -5.34 23.22
CA ARG A 14 -1.99 -5.97 22.03
C ARG A 14 -1.62 -4.94 20.96
N ALA A 15 -2.55 -4.03 20.64
CA ALA A 15 -2.29 -2.95 19.70
C ALA A 15 -1.14 -2.06 20.16
N ARG A 16 -1.02 -1.80 21.47
CA ARG A 16 0.08 -1.00 22.04
C ARG A 16 1.44 -1.63 21.77
N ARG A 17 1.56 -2.95 21.96
CA ARG A 17 2.78 -3.72 21.67
C ARG A 17 3.10 -3.73 20.19
N GLU A 18 2.12 -4.02 19.33
CA GLU A 18 2.30 -4.08 17.87
C GLU A 18 2.68 -2.71 17.29
N LEU A 19 2.08 -1.62 17.80
CA LEU A 19 2.33 -0.26 17.33
C LEU A 19 3.50 0.44 18.05
N GLY A 20 4.10 -0.19 19.06
CA GLY A 20 5.22 0.39 19.84
C GLY A 20 4.87 1.68 20.60
N THR A 21 3.60 1.84 21.00
CA THR A 21 3.11 3.08 21.64
C THR A 21 3.15 3.01 23.16
N LYS A 22 3.14 4.18 23.84
CA LYS A 22 3.30 4.26 25.30
C LYS A 22 2.03 4.60 26.06
N SER A 23 1.05 5.24 25.40
CA SER A 23 -0.22 5.65 26.02
C SER A 23 -1.42 5.15 25.23
N LYS A 24 -2.55 4.93 25.93
CA LYS A 24 -3.83 4.54 25.31
C LYS A 24 -4.20 5.49 24.16
N LYS A 25 -4.04 6.80 24.36
CA LYS A 25 -4.32 7.83 23.35
C LYS A 25 -3.43 7.67 22.11
N ASP A 26 -2.14 7.44 22.30
CA ASP A 26 -1.22 7.28 21.19
C ASP A 26 -1.52 6.00 20.40
N THR A 27 -1.85 4.91 21.09
CA THR A 27 -2.28 3.65 20.47
C THR A 27 -3.53 3.85 19.62
N ILE A 28 -4.57 4.50 20.17
CA ILE A 28 -5.83 4.76 19.47
C ILE A 28 -5.58 5.63 18.23
N HIS A 29 -4.84 6.72 18.37
CA HIS A 29 -4.54 7.60 17.23
C HIS A 29 -3.70 6.91 16.15
N ALA A 30 -2.70 6.12 16.54
CA ALA A 30 -1.87 5.36 15.60
C ALA A 30 -2.70 4.32 14.84
N ALA A 31 -3.56 3.57 15.54
CA ALA A 31 -4.44 2.57 14.93
C ALA A 31 -5.41 3.20 13.92
N LEU A 32 -6.04 4.33 14.29
CA LEU A 32 -6.95 5.05 13.39
C LEU A 32 -6.25 5.56 12.13
N ARG A 33 -5.03 6.12 12.26
CA ARG A 33 -4.22 6.54 11.10
C ARG A 33 -3.87 5.36 10.21
N LEU A 34 -3.41 4.25 10.79
CA LEU A 34 -3.05 3.04 10.04
C LEU A 34 -4.22 2.55 9.18
N VAL A 35 -5.44 2.54 9.71
CA VAL A 35 -6.64 2.13 8.97
C VAL A 35 -7.01 3.14 7.88
N ALA A 36 -6.97 4.43 8.19
CA ALA A 36 -7.25 5.49 7.22
C ALA A 36 -6.27 5.49 6.05
N GLU A 37 -4.98 5.25 6.30
CA GLU A 37 -3.97 5.15 5.25
C GLU A 37 -4.04 3.84 4.47
N ARG A 38 -4.50 2.75 5.12
CA ARG A 38 -4.71 1.46 4.44
C ARG A 38 -5.75 1.58 3.32
N SER A 39 -6.83 2.34 3.54
CA SER A 39 -7.86 2.52 2.50
C SER A 39 -7.32 3.32 1.31
N VAL A 40 -6.51 4.35 1.56
CA VAL A 40 -5.86 5.16 0.50
C VAL A 40 -4.94 4.29 -0.35
N ARG A 41 -4.09 3.47 0.27
CA ARG A 41 -3.20 2.56 -0.48
C ARG A 41 -3.99 1.53 -1.30
N ALA A 42 -5.03 0.94 -0.71
CA ALA A 42 -5.87 -0.03 -1.42
C ALA A 42 -6.67 0.60 -2.57
N GLN A 43 -7.07 1.87 -2.43
CA GLN A 43 -7.72 2.63 -3.50
C GLN A 43 -6.74 2.94 -4.63
N ALA A 44 -5.54 3.43 -4.32
CA ALA A 44 -4.50 3.69 -5.32
C ALA A 44 -4.11 2.43 -6.11
N VAL A 45 -4.02 1.26 -5.44
CA VAL A 45 -3.79 -0.03 -6.12
C VAL A 45 -4.96 -0.39 -7.04
N ARG A 46 -6.21 -0.19 -6.59
CA ARG A 46 -7.39 -0.46 -7.43
C ARG A 46 -7.45 0.46 -8.65
N GLU A 47 -7.13 1.74 -8.48
CA GLU A 47 -7.04 2.69 -9.59
C GLU A 47 -5.96 2.27 -10.59
N LEU A 48 -4.76 1.91 -10.12
CA LEU A 48 -3.68 1.39 -10.98
C LEU A 48 -4.12 0.15 -11.76
N LEU A 49 -4.81 -0.80 -11.11
CA LEU A 49 -5.30 -2.03 -11.75
C LEU A 49 -6.52 -1.80 -12.66
N SER A 50 -7.22 -0.68 -12.53
CA SER A 50 -8.34 -0.29 -13.41
C SER A 50 -7.88 0.40 -14.69
N ILE A 51 -6.60 0.77 -14.77
CA ILE A 51 -6.01 1.26 -16.02
C ILE A 51 -5.87 0.05 -16.95
N ASP A 52 -6.81 -0.07 -17.88
CA ASP A 52 -6.73 -0.95 -19.04
C ASP A 52 -5.67 -0.40 -20.00
N GLN A 53 -4.39 -0.60 -19.65
CA GLN A 53 -3.30 -0.33 -20.56
C GLN A 53 -2.95 -1.64 -21.26
N ASP A 54 -3.05 -1.61 -22.59
CA ASP A 54 -2.48 -2.65 -23.43
C ASP A 54 -0.96 -2.52 -23.42
N TRP A 55 -0.34 -3.13 -22.41
CA TRP A 55 1.12 -3.15 -22.24
C TRP A 55 1.82 -4.02 -23.30
N THR A 56 1.08 -4.75 -24.13
CA THR A 56 1.67 -5.68 -25.12
C THR A 56 2.39 -4.94 -26.25
N GLY A 57 1.94 -3.73 -26.60
CA GLY A 57 2.61 -2.89 -27.62
C GLY A 57 3.91 -2.23 -27.18
N LEU A 58 4.28 -2.28 -25.89
CA LEU A 58 5.53 -1.68 -25.37
C LEU A 58 6.73 -2.64 -25.43
N LEU A 59 6.51 -3.92 -25.74
CA LEU A 59 7.57 -4.93 -25.83
C LEU A 59 8.00 -5.23 -27.27
N GLU A 60 7.36 -4.62 -28.27
CA GLU A 60 7.61 -4.92 -29.69
C GLU A 60 8.87 -4.26 -30.25
N ASP A 61 9.43 -3.23 -29.58
CA ASP A 61 10.50 -2.40 -30.15
C ASP A 61 11.95 -2.86 -29.89
N ASP A 62 12.22 -3.94 -29.13
CA ASP A 62 13.62 -4.25 -28.73
C ASP A 62 14.08 -5.71 -28.84
N LYS A 63 13.67 -6.49 -29.85
CA LYS A 63 14.39 -7.76 -30.12
C LYS A 63 14.53 -8.12 -31.60
N THR A 64 15.44 -7.44 -32.30
CA THR A 64 16.35 -8.15 -33.21
C THR A 64 17.72 -7.46 -33.22
N PRO A 65 18.80 -8.14 -32.80
CA PRO A 65 20.14 -7.60 -32.97
C PRO A 65 20.43 -7.47 -34.46
N ARG A 66 20.87 -6.29 -34.91
CA ARG A 66 21.35 -6.05 -36.28
C ARG A 66 22.73 -6.70 -36.45
N GLY A 67 22.75 -8.04 -36.40
CA GLY A 67 23.86 -8.87 -36.81
C GLY A 67 23.58 -9.39 -38.21
N GLU A 68 24.58 -9.29 -39.08
CA GLU A 68 24.68 -9.97 -40.38
C GLU A 68 23.75 -9.47 -41.49
N GLN A 69 24.22 -8.43 -42.19
CA GLN A 69 24.11 -8.37 -43.65
C GLN A 69 25.10 -7.32 -44.17
N ASN A 70 26.31 -7.79 -44.49
CA ASN A 70 27.01 -7.55 -45.75
C ASN A 70 28.40 -8.19 -45.70
N ALA A 71 28.39 -9.52 -45.87
CA ALA A 71 29.48 -10.21 -46.53
C ALA A 71 29.14 -10.22 -48.04
N ALA A 72 29.93 -9.48 -48.83
CA ALA A 72 30.20 -9.72 -50.25
C ALA A 72 31.29 -8.74 -50.69
#